data_AF-A0A353T3F9-F1
#
_entry.id   AF-A0A353T3F9-F1
#
_cell.length_a   1.000
_cell.length_b   1.000
_cell.length_c   1.000
_cell.angle_alpha   90.00
_cell.angle_beta   90.00
_cell.angle_gamma   90.00
#
_symmetry.space_group_name_H-M   'P 1'
#
loop_
_entity.id
_entity.type
_entity.pdbx_description
1 polymer ?
#
loop_
_entity_poly.entity_id
_entity_poly.type
_entity_poly.pdbx_seq_one_letter_code
_entity_poly.pdbx_strand_id
1 'polypeptide(L)'
;MFLFFVGLIGFLVCLVILIVRVVRKKSKKVLGILTAVFFVLGIVGMVQAMNTPAVDPETTVKTEPTVSPEATSDSKDDSKDDSKDEKKVSSGEVFDSMKSVWEDFDITEVYDNKVGTTLARVNIYVSEKTPLDNARKYLDIVLDMRDKCGGAFKKADYNKVVLHFNVRDFDGDLFFYIELSPENGAYHISGSAPADVISLSDESYQKALQTALDEI
;
A
#
# COMPACT_ATOMS: atom_id res chain seq x y z
N MET A 1 -7.08 6.02 27.29
CA MET A 1 -6.67 5.75 25.89
C MET A 1 -7.85 5.74 24.92
N PHE A 2 -8.86 4.87 25.05
CA PHE A 2 -9.98 4.76 24.09
C PHE A 2 -10.74 6.08 23.81
N LEU A 3 -11.07 6.85 24.86
CA LEU A 3 -11.79 8.13 24.72
C LEU A 3 -11.01 9.21 23.96
N PHE A 4 -9.67 9.15 23.98
CA PHE A 4 -8.81 10.07 23.23
C PHE A 4 -8.90 9.80 21.72
N PHE A 5 -8.86 8.54 21.31
CA PHE A 5 -9.00 8.15 19.90
C PHE A 5 -10.39 8.46 19.36
N VAL A 6 -11.45 8.25 20.15
CA VAL A 6 -12.82 8.63 19.76
C VAL A 6 -12.93 10.16 19.57
N GLY A 7 -12.31 10.94 20.46
CA GLY A 7 -12.24 12.41 20.34
C GLY A 7 -11.44 12.88 19.12
N LEU A 8 -10.29 12.26 18.85
CA LEU A 8 -9.42 12.57 17.72
C LEU A 8 -10.11 12.28 16.38
N ILE A 9 -10.75 11.11 16.27
CA ILE A 9 -11.50 10.70 15.06
C ILE A 9 -12.67 11.66 14.83
N GLY A 10 -13.43 12.01 15.88
CA GLY A 10 -14.51 12.98 15.79
C GLY A 10 -14.02 14.37 15.33
N PHE A 11 -12.88 14.82 15.85
CA PHE A 11 -12.26 16.09 15.46
C PHE A 11 -11.82 16.10 14.00
N LEU A 12 -11.17 15.03 13.53
CA LEU A 12 -10.71 14.88 12.14
C LEU A 12 -11.89 14.87 11.16
N VAL A 13 -12.97 14.14 11.47
CA VAL A 13 -14.18 14.12 10.65
C VAL A 13 -14.82 15.51 10.59
N CYS A 14 -14.90 16.23 11.72
CA CYS A 14 -15.38 17.61 11.74
C CYS A 14 -14.51 18.56 10.90
N LEU A 15 -13.18 18.40 10.95
CA LEU A 15 -12.22 19.23 10.23
C LEU A 15 -12.33 19.03 8.71
N VAL A 16 -12.47 17.79 8.25
CA VAL A 16 -12.69 17.47 6.83
C VAL A 16 -14.01 18.07 6.33
N ILE A 17 -15.10 17.95 7.11
CA ILE A 17 -16.40 18.53 6.75
C ILE A 17 -16.33 20.07 6.70
N LEU A 18 -15.56 20.70 7.59
CA LEU A 18 -15.33 22.15 7.59
C LEU A 18 -14.58 22.59 6.32
N ILE A 19 -13.50 21.90 5.94
CA ILE A 19 -12.71 22.21 4.74
C ILE A 19 -13.58 22.10 3.48
N VAL A 20 -14.30 20.99 3.31
CA VAL A 20 -15.18 20.77 2.16
C VAL A 20 -16.28 21.83 2.07
N ARG A 21 -16.78 22.34 3.20
CA ARG A 21 -17.84 23.36 3.22
C ARG A 21 -17.33 24.80 3.13
N VAL A 22 -16.09 25.10 3.55
CA VAL A 22 -15.42 26.36 3.25
C VAL A 22 -15.25 26.51 1.73
N VAL A 23 -14.85 25.43 1.07
CA VAL A 23 -14.78 25.37 -0.40
C VAL A 23 -16.17 25.49 -1.05
N ARG A 24 -17.24 24.99 -0.39
CA ARG A 24 -18.62 24.99 -0.93
C ARG A 24 -19.54 26.16 -0.47
N LYS A 25 -19.04 27.18 0.25
CA LYS A 25 -19.79 28.41 0.67
C LYS A 25 -21.24 28.19 1.19
N LYS A 26 -21.49 27.27 2.13
CA LYS A 26 -22.84 27.10 2.77
C LYS A 26 -22.92 27.62 4.21
N SER A 27 -24.14 27.93 4.66
CA SER A 27 -24.47 28.74 5.84
C SER A 27 -24.00 28.18 7.19
N LYS A 28 -23.62 29.10 8.10
CA LYS A 28 -22.66 28.89 9.21
C LYS A 28 -23.27 28.66 10.61
N LYS A 29 -24.59 28.56 10.78
CA LYS A 29 -25.21 28.76 12.12
C LYS A 29 -25.34 27.52 13.00
N VAL A 30 -25.57 26.33 12.43
CA VAL A 30 -25.82 25.10 13.22
C VAL A 30 -24.51 24.36 13.57
N LEU A 31 -23.44 24.60 12.82
CA LEU A 31 -22.20 23.83 12.92
C LEU A 31 -21.23 24.36 13.99
N GLY A 32 -21.23 25.68 14.27
CA GLY A 32 -20.34 26.25 15.29
C GLY A 32 -20.61 25.72 16.70
N ILE A 33 -21.88 25.45 17.00
CA ILE A 33 -22.30 24.84 18.27
C ILE A 33 -21.79 23.40 18.35
N LEU A 34 -21.88 22.65 17.26
CA LEU A 34 -21.45 21.25 17.22
C LEU A 34 -19.91 21.13 17.36
N THR A 35 -19.15 21.99 16.69
CA THR A 35 -17.68 22.01 16.82
C THR A 35 -17.24 22.39 18.24
N ALA A 36 -17.94 23.33 18.88
CA ALA A 36 -17.66 23.70 20.27
C ALA A 36 -17.90 22.52 21.24
N VAL A 37 -18.96 21.72 21.04
CA VAL A 37 -19.25 20.54 21.86
C VAL A 37 -18.14 19.49 21.74
N PHE A 38 -17.70 19.16 20.51
CA PHE A 38 -16.63 18.18 20.31
C PHE A 38 -15.27 18.67 20.83
N PHE A 39 -15.00 19.97 20.75
CA PHE A 39 -13.77 20.55 21.29
C PHE A 39 -13.73 20.46 22.83
N VAL A 40 -14.85 20.73 23.51
CA VAL A 40 -14.95 20.60 24.97
C VAL A 40 -14.80 19.14 25.41
N LEU A 41 -15.41 18.18 24.69
CA LEU A 41 -15.24 16.75 24.96
C LEU A 41 -13.78 16.28 24.79
N GLY A 42 -13.07 16.81 23.80
CA GLY A 42 -11.65 16.54 23.59
C GLY A 42 -10.75 17.02 24.73
N ILE A 43 -11.00 18.24 25.24
CA ILE A 43 -10.25 18.80 26.38
C ILE A 43 -10.48 17.97 27.65
N VAL A 44 -11.73 17.58 27.93
CA VAL A 44 -12.05 16.72 29.08
C VAL A 44 -11.35 15.36 28.98
N GLY A 45 -11.27 14.78 27.78
CA GLY A 45 -10.54 13.54 27.54
C GLY A 45 -9.03 13.66 27.78
N MET A 46 -8.42 14.80 27.42
CA MET A 46 -7.00 15.07 27.70
C MET A 46 -6.73 15.21 29.21
N VAL A 47 -7.58 15.93 29.95
CA VAL A 47 -7.42 16.10 31.41
C VAL A 47 -7.56 14.78 32.17
N GLN A 48 -8.42 13.88 31.72
CA GLN A 48 -8.53 12.54 32.32
C GLN A 48 -7.32 11.64 32.01
N ALA A 49 -6.70 11.79 30.83
CA ALA A 49 -5.50 11.04 30.48
C ALA A 49 -4.25 11.47 31.26
N MET A 50 -4.20 12.72 31.74
CA MET A 50 -3.08 13.24 32.54
C MET A 50 -3.15 12.84 34.03
N ASN A 51 -4.29 12.34 34.52
CA ASN A 51 -4.51 12.04 35.94
C ASN A 51 -4.51 10.53 36.28
N THR A 52 -4.12 9.64 35.35
CA THR A 52 -3.95 8.21 35.65
C THR A 52 -2.57 7.97 36.28
N PRO A 53 -2.47 7.43 37.51
CA PRO A 53 -1.18 7.12 38.14
C PRO A 53 -0.48 5.97 37.40
N ALA A 54 0.83 6.09 37.23
CA ALA A 54 1.68 5.03 36.70
C ALA A 54 1.70 3.83 37.66
N VAL A 55 1.51 2.62 37.13
CA VAL A 55 1.72 1.37 37.86
C VAL A 55 3.13 0.88 37.53
N ASP A 56 4.02 0.94 38.52
CA ASP A 56 5.38 0.39 38.46
C ASP A 56 5.37 -1.15 38.44
N PRO A 57 6.21 -1.79 37.62
CA PRO A 57 6.69 -3.13 37.87
C PRO A 57 8.19 -3.07 38.19
N GLU A 58 8.55 -2.66 39.40
CA GLU A 58 9.81 -3.13 39.98
C GLU A 58 9.56 -4.51 40.60
N THR A 59 10.37 -5.52 40.23
CA THR A 59 11.14 -6.37 41.16
C THR A 59 11.93 -7.43 40.35
N THR A 60 13.27 -7.37 40.45
CA THR A 60 14.30 -8.46 40.36
C THR A 60 14.62 -9.13 38.99
N VAL A 61 15.86 -9.39 38.53
CA VAL A 61 17.25 -9.26 39.04
C VAL A 61 18.23 -9.09 37.84
N LYS A 62 19.01 -8.02 37.88
CA LYS A 62 20.48 -7.92 37.70
C LYS A 62 21.22 -9.06 36.96
N THR A 63 21.92 -8.73 35.86
CA THR A 63 23.39 -8.85 35.72
C THR A 63 23.84 -8.11 34.45
N GLU A 64 24.61 -7.05 34.67
CA GLU A 64 25.50 -6.35 33.72
C GLU A 64 26.92 -6.42 34.34
N PRO A 65 28.04 -6.00 33.70
CA PRO A 65 28.20 -5.44 32.35
C PRO A 65 29.45 -5.95 31.59
N THR A 66 29.58 -5.64 30.29
CA THR A 66 30.89 -5.25 29.72
C THR A 66 30.68 -4.27 28.56
N VAL A 67 31.25 -3.08 28.76
CA VAL A 67 31.32 -1.86 27.94
C VAL A 67 32.48 -2.03 26.93
N SER A 68 32.41 -1.64 25.64
CA SER A 68 32.64 -0.29 25.07
C SER A 68 33.02 -0.42 23.57
N PRO A 69 33.25 0.66 22.77
CA PRO A 69 32.39 1.03 21.64
C PRO A 69 33.15 1.11 20.29
N GLU A 70 32.43 1.21 19.17
CA GLU A 70 32.76 2.21 18.15
C GLU A 70 31.60 2.43 17.19
N ALA A 71 31.25 3.70 17.04
CA ALA A 71 30.20 4.20 16.18
C ALA A 71 30.71 4.33 14.75
N THR A 72 29.88 3.99 13.76
CA THR A 72 29.78 4.81 12.56
C THR A 72 28.34 4.86 12.11
N SER A 73 27.81 6.08 12.19
CA SER A 73 26.54 6.52 11.66
C SER A 73 26.52 6.34 10.15
N ASP A 74 25.49 5.66 9.63
CA ASP A 74 24.81 6.10 8.41
C ASP A 74 23.32 5.80 8.56
N SER A 75 22.56 6.88 8.73
CA SER A 75 21.12 6.92 8.76
C SER A 75 20.54 6.60 7.38
N LYS A 76 19.85 5.46 7.27
CA LYS A 76 18.67 5.32 6.42
C LYS A 76 17.51 4.91 7.31
N ASP A 77 16.52 5.79 7.35
CA ASP A 77 15.24 5.61 8.01
C ASP A 77 14.44 4.55 7.25
N ASP A 78 14.75 3.28 7.50
CA ASP A 78 13.87 2.16 7.18
C ASP A 78 13.04 1.88 8.44
N SER A 79 11.86 2.49 8.54
CA SER A 79 10.82 1.91 9.38
C SER A 79 10.44 0.56 8.74
N LYS A 80 11.21 -0.49 9.02
CA LYS A 80 10.77 -1.86 8.79
C LYS A 80 9.46 -2.01 9.57
N ASP A 81 8.36 -2.09 8.84
CA ASP A 81 7.11 -2.55 9.42
C ASP A 81 7.33 -4.02 9.75
N ASP A 82 7.77 -4.30 10.98
CA ASP A 82 8.10 -5.65 11.51
C ASP A 82 6.94 -6.66 11.38
N SER A 83 5.79 -6.24 10.86
CA SER A 83 4.66 -7.12 10.56
C SER A 83 4.69 -7.77 9.19
N LYS A 84 5.60 -7.44 8.28
CA LYS A 84 5.60 -8.01 6.92
C LYS A 84 6.84 -8.86 6.64
N ASP A 85 6.60 -10.09 6.19
CA ASP A 85 7.65 -11.00 5.75
C ASP A 85 7.67 -11.08 4.22
N GLU A 86 8.80 -10.74 3.62
CA GLU A 86 8.99 -10.78 2.17
C GLU A 86 9.85 -11.98 1.76
N LYS A 87 9.41 -12.69 0.72
CA LYS A 87 10.12 -13.85 0.16
C LYS A 87 10.15 -13.78 -1.36
N LYS A 88 11.36 -13.72 -1.93
CA LYS A 88 11.55 -13.83 -3.37
C LYS A 88 11.17 -15.24 -3.84
N VAL A 89 10.40 -15.32 -4.92
CA VAL A 89 10.01 -16.59 -5.55
C VAL A 89 10.79 -16.78 -6.85
N SER A 90 11.44 -17.93 -6.99
CA SER A 90 12.27 -18.25 -8.16
C SER A 90 11.98 -19.64 -8.76
N SER A 91 11.00 -20.37 -8.19
CA SER A 91 10.60 -21.71 -8.63
C SER A 91 9.24 -22.09 -8.05
N GLY A 92 8.57 -23.10 -8.63
CA GLY A 92 7.30 -23.63 -8.15
C GLY A 92 6.13 -23.26 -9.06
N GLU A 93 4.95 -23.81 -8.80
CA GLU A 93 3.81 -23.76 -9.74
C GLU A 93 3.44 -22.32 -10.16
N VAL A 94 3.44 -21.36 -9.24
CA VAL A 94 3.17 -19.94 -9.54
C VAL A 94 4.23 -19.38 -10.50
N PHE A 95 5.51 -19.58 -10.18
CA PHE A 95 6.61 -19.06 -10.96
C PHE A 95 6.65 -19.68 -12.36
N ASP A 96 6.48 -20.99 -12.44
CA ASP A 96 6.50 -21.75 -13.70
C ASP A 96 5.31 -21.35 -14.59
N SER A 97 4.12 -21.16 -13.99
CA SER A 97 2.94 -20.68 -14.70
C SER A 97 3.16 -19.27 -15.26
N MET A 98 3.70 -18.34 -14.47
CA MET A 98 3.97 -16.98 -14.94
C MET A 98 5.03 -16.93 -16.02
N LYS A 99 6.09 -17.74 -15.88
CA LYS A 99 7.16 -17.85 -16.88
C LYS A 99 6.67 -18.37 -18.23
N SER A 100 5.60 -19.17 -18.24
CA SER A 100 4.95 -19.60 -19.49
C SER A 100 4.22 -18.48 -20.24
N VAL A 101 3.88 -17.38 -19.54
CA VAL A 101 3.25 -16.19 -20.12
C VAL A 101 4.30 -15.15 -20.53
N TRP A 102 5.23 -14.85 -19.63
CA TRP A 102 6.26 -13.85 -19.84
C TRP A 102 7.53 -14.22 -19.10
N GLU A 103 8.68 -14.20 -19.76
CA GLU A 103 9.95 -14.61 -19.15
C GLU A 103 10.57 -13.52 -18.28
N ASP A 104 10.30 -12.25 -18.57
CA ASP A 104 11.01 -11.14 -17.97
C ASP A 104 10.22 -10.51 -16.81
N PHE A 105 10.29 -11.15 -15.65
CA PHE A 105 9.63 -10.71 -14.43
C PHE A 105 10.38 -11.12 -13.15
N ASP A 106 10.08 -10.42 -12.06
CA ASP A 106 10.41 -10.81 -10.69
C ASP A 106 9.13 -10.94 -9.87
N ILE A 107 9.10 -11.87 -8.91
CA ILE A 107 7.97 -12.05 -7.99
C ILE A 107 8.45 -12.17 -6.54
N THR A 108 7.74 -11.48 -5.66
CA THR A 108 7.92 -11.51 -4.20
C THR A 108 6.59 -11.80 -3.54
N GLU A 109 6.55 -12.84 -2.71
CA GLU A 109 5.46 -13.09 -1.77
C GLU A 109 5.64 -12.15 -0.58
N VAL A 110 4.58 -11.44 -0.21
CA VAL A 110 4.54 -10.55 0.96
C VAL A 110 3.46 -11.05 1.89
N TYR A 111 3.87 -11.63 3.02
CA TYR A 111 2.97 -12.08 4.06
C TYR A 111 2.76 -10.97 5.09
N ASP A 112 1.50 -10.65 5.38
CA ASP A 112 1.13 -9.67 6.40
C ASP A 112 0.70 -10.38 7.69
N ASN A 113 1.56 -10.33 8.70
CA ASN A 113 1.34 -10.97 10.01
C ASN A 113 0.16 -10.37 10.79
N LYS A 114 -0.27 -9.12 10.49
CA LYS A 114 -1.39 -8.49 11.19
C LYS A 114 -2.74 -9.07 10.77
N VAL A 115 -2.87 -9.41 9.49
CA VAL A 115 -4.14 -9.90 8.90
C VAL A 115 -4.08 -11.36 8.46
N GLY A 116 -2.90 -11.99 8.47
CA GLY A 116 -2.73 -13.41 8.14
C GLY A 116 -2.96 -13.71 6.66
N THR A 117 -2.57 -12.80 5.77
CA THR A 117 -2.79 -12.95 4.32
C THR A 117 -1.49 -12.77 3.53
N THR A 118 -1.38 -13.49 2.41
CA THR A 118 -0.26 -13.36 1.48
C THR A 118 -0.72 -12.66 0.21
N LEU A 119 0.00 -11.61 -0.19
CA LEU A 119 -0.11 -11.05 -1.54
C LEU A 119 1.14 -11.38 -2.36
N ALA A 120 1.01 -11.42 -3.67
CA ALA A 120 2.14 -11.49 -4.59
C ALA A 120 2.40 -10.12 -5.21
N ARG A 121 3.62 -9.61 -5.08
CA ARG A 121 4.10 -8.44 -5.83
C ARG A 121 4.92 -8.95 -7.01
N VAL A 122 4.52 -8.56 -8.22
CA VAL A 122 5.14 -8.97 -9.47
C VAL A 122 5.67 -7.73 -10.16
N ASN A 123 6.94 -7.71 -10.55
CA ASN A 123 7.49 -6.69 -11.43
C ASN A 123 7.59 -7.28 -12.84
N ILE A 124 6.82 -6.73 -13.78
CA ILE A 124 6.87 -7.11 -15.20
C ILE A 124 7.77 -6.11 -15.92
N TYR A 125 8.74 -6.61 -16.69
CA TYR A 125 9.65 -5.78 -17.47
C TYR A 125 9.33 -5.92 -18.96
N VAL A 126 9.05 -4.80 -19.64
CA VAL A 126 8.87 -4.71 -21.09
C VAL A 126 9.99 -3.89 -21.73
N SER A 127 10.18 -4.00 -23.06
CA SER A 127 11.29 -3.34 -23.77
C SER A 127 10.93 -3.00 -25.23
N GLU A 128 9.70 -2.55 -25.44
CA GLU A 128 9.19 -2.12 -26.73
C GLU A 128 9.69 -0.72 -27.11
N LYS A 129 9.54 -0.38 -28.40
CA LYS A 129 10.09 0.84 -29.00
C LYS A 129 9.41 2.13 -28.54
N THR A 130 8.12 2.08 -28.21
CA THR A 130 7.34 3.26 -27.86
C THR A 130 6.66 3.08 -26.50
N PRO A 131 6.35 4.18 -25.78
CA PRO A 131 5.60 4.10 -24.53
C PRO A 131 4.25 3.38 -24.69
N LEU A 132 3.55 3.61 -25.80
CA LEU A 132 2.26 2.97 -26.08
C LEU A 132 2.39 1.48 -26.34
N ASP A 133 3.42 1.05 -27.08
CA ASP A 133 3.67 -0.38 -27.31
C ASP A 133 4.04 -1.09 -26.01
N ASN A 134 4.85 -0.44 -25.15
CA ASN A 134 5.17 -0.94 -23.81
C ASN A 134 3.91 -1.09 -22.94
N ALA A 135 3.04 -0.07 -22.92
CA ALA A 135 1.80 -0.09 -22.15
C ALA A 135 0.86 -1.22 -22.62
N ARG A 136 0.64 -1.34 -23.93
CA ARG A 136 -0.19 -2.43 -24.51
C ARG A 136 0.40 -3.80 -24.21
N LYS A 137 1.70 -3.97 -24.44
CA LYS A 137 2.39 -5.24 -24.15
C LYS A 137 2.24 -5.65 -22.69
N TYR A 138 2.37 -4.69 -21.77
CA TYR A 138 2.15 -4.92 -20.35
C TYR A 138 0.70 -5.36 -20.06
N LEU A 139 -0.31 -4.67 -20.60
CA LEU A 139 -1.72 -5.04 -20.39
C LEU A 139 -2.04 -6.43 -20.95
N ASP A 140 -1.51 -6.77 -22.13
CA ASP A 140 -1.65 -8.11 -22.70
C ASP A 140 -1.08 -9.18 -21.76
N ILE A 141 0.11 -8.94 -21.19
CA ILE A 141 0.74 -9.83 -20.21
C ILE A 141 -0.14 -9.96 -18.96
N VAL A 142 -0.67 -8.86 -18.43
CA VAL A 142 -1.55 -8.89 -17.24
C VAL A 142 -2.81 -9.71 -17.50
N LEU A 143 -3.47 -9.52 -18.64
CA LEU A 143 -4.66 -10.28 -19.02
C LEU A 143 -4.35 -11.77 -19.19
N ASP A 144 -3.24 -12.10 -19.86
CA ASP A 144 -2.79 -13.48 -20.01
C ASP A 144 -2.43 -14.13 -18.67
N MET A 145 -1.75 -13.41 -17.76
CA MET A 145 -1.42 -13.91 -16.42
C MET A 145 -2.69 -14.14 -15.60
N ARG A 146 -3.67 -13.24 -15.67
CA ARG A 146 -4.98 -13.43 -15.02
C ARG A 146 -5.62 -14.75 -15.46
N ASP A 147 -5.67 -14.98 -16.76
CA ASP A 147 -6.39 -16.11 -17.34
C ASP A 147 -5.65 -17.44 -17.21
N LYS A 148 -4.32 -17.44 -17.41
CA LYS A 148 -3.50 -18.66 -17.43
C LYS A 148 -2.96 -19.02 -16.05
N CYS A 149 -2.66 -18.04 -15.20
CA CYS A 149 -2.03 -18.27 -13.89
C CYS A 149 -3.01 -18.26 -12.72
N GLY A 150 -4.28 -17.86 -12.91
CA GLY A 150 -5.27 -17.77 -11.84
C GLY A 150 -5.45 -19.05 -11.02
N GLY A 151 -5.31 -20.23 -11.65
CA GLY A 151 -5.32 -21.52 -10.94
C GLY A 151 -4.15 -21.69 -9.97
N ALA A 152 -2.94 -21.31 -10.38
CA ALA A 152 -1.76 -21.36 -9.53
C ALA A 152 -1.84 -20.32 -8.39
N PHE A 153 -2.28 -19.09 -8.68
CA PHE A 153 -2.49 -18.05 -7.68
C PHE A 153 -3.51 -18.48 -6.62
N LYS A 154 -4.58 -19.16 -7.03
CA LYS A 154 -5.59 -19.69 -6.10
C LYS A 154 -5.02 -20.78 -5.19
N LYS A 155 -4.21 -21.70 -5.73
CA LYS A 155 -3.57 -22.75 -4.92
C LYS A 155 -2.55 -22.18 -3.93
N ALA A 156 -1.89 -21.08 -4.28
CA ALA A 156 -0.98 -20.36 -3.41
C ALA A 156 -1.71 -19.45 -2.38
N ASP A 157 -3.04 -19.42 -2.41
CA ASP A 157 -3.90 -18.66 -1.50
C ASP A 157 -3.57 -17.16 -1.45
N TYR A 158 -3.24 -16.56 -2.60
CA TYR A 158 -3.01 -15.12 -2.65
C TYR A 158 -4.33 -14.36 -2.48
N ASN A 159 -4.37 -13.43 -1.53
CA ASN A 159 -5.52 -12.54 -1.40
C ASN A 159 -5.51 -11.43 -2.45
N LYS A 160 -4.33 -11.12 -3.01
CA LYS A 160 -4.13 -10.14 -4.06
C LYS A 160 -2.84 -10.45 -4.84
N VAL A 161 -2.86 -10.18 -6.15
CA VAL A 161 -1.67 -10.15 -7.00
C VAL A 161 -1.52 -8.74 -7.55
N VAL A 162 -0.41 -8.07 -7.24
CA VAL A 162 -0.11 -6.71 -7.69
C VAL A 162 0.96 -6.79 -8.77
N LEU A 163 0.59 -6.45 -10.00
CA LEU A 163 1.48 -6.51 -11.15
C LEU A 163 1.96 -5.10 -11.47
N HIS A 164 3.25 -4.84 -11.31
CA HIS A 164 3.89 -3.55 -11.54
C HIS A 164 4.43 -3.48 -12.97
N PHE A 165 4.18 -2.34 -13.61
CA PHE A 165 4.70 -2.00 -14.92
C PHE A 165 6.10 -1.43 -14.82
N ASN A 166 7.06 -2.05 -15.50
CA ASN A 166 8.43 -1.57 -15.60
C ASN A 166 8.90 -1.66 -17.07
N VAL A 167 9.80 -0.75 -17.45
CA VAL A 167 10.43 -0.75 -18.77
C VAL A 167 11.93 -0.95 -18.57
N ARG A 168 12.54 -1.88 -19.32
CA ARG A 168 13.99 -2.10 -19.28
C ARG A 168 14.72 -0.83 -19.72
N ASP A 169 15.84 -0.55 -19.05
CA ASP A 169 16.73 0.58 -19.33
C ASP A 169 16.09 1.97 -19.27
N PHE A 170 14.89 2.08 -18.66
CA PHE A 170 14.27 3.36 -18.38
C PHE A 170 14.83 3.97 -17.09
N ASP A 171 15.40 5.17 -17.19
CA ASP A 171 16.12 5.86 -16.11
C ASP A 171 15.19 6.72 -15.20
N GLY A 172 13.88 6.66 -15.44
CA GLY A 172 12.89 7.39 -14.65
C GLY A 172 12.08 6.49 -13.71
N ASP A 173 11.37 7.12 -12.77
CA ASP A 173 10.41 6.41 -11.93
C ASP A 173 9.15 6.06 -12.74
N LEU A 174 8.86 4.77 -12.85
CA LEU A 174 7.60 4.24 -13.37
C LEU A 174 6.81 3.60 -12.23
N PHE A 175 5.89 4.34 -11.61
CA PHE A 175 4.96 3.76 -10.64
C PHE A 175 3.56 3.58 -11.25
N PHE A 176 3.32 2.41 -11.82
CA PHE A 176 1.99 1.96 -12.23
C PHE A 176 1.84 0.46 -11.94
N TYR A 177 0.64 0.04 -11.54
CA TYR A 177 0.33 -1.37 -11.32
C TYR A 177 -1.15 -1.66 -11.58
N ILE A 178 -1.44 -2.94 -11.83
CA ILE A 178 -2.79 -3.51 -11.82
C ILE A 178 -2.90 -4.50 -10.66
N GLU A 179 -4.05 -4.49 -9.99
CA GLU A 179 -4.37 -5.46 -8.95
C GLU A 179 -5.34 -6.51 -9.48
N LEU A 180 -4.99 -7.78 -9.25
CA LEU A 180 -5.89 -8.90 -9.39
C LEU A 180 -6.32 -9.41 -8.02
N SER A 181 -7.62 -9.61 -7.83
CA SER A 181 -8.17 -10.21 -6.60
C SER A 181 -9.03 -11.42 -6.93
N PRO A 182 -9.06 -12.44 -6.05
CA PRO A 182 -9.92 -13.60 -6.24
C PRO A 182 -11.39 -13.24 -6.02
N GLU A 183 -12.24 -13.53 -7.00
CA GLU A 183 -13.69 -13.38 -6.93
C GLU A 183 -14.35 -14.59 -7.61
N ASN A 184 -15.35 -15.20 -6.97
CA ASN A 184 -16.11 -16.33 -7.52
C ASN A 184 -15.26 -17.50 -8.07
N GLY A 185 -14.06 -17.70 -7.50
CA GLY A 185 -13.17 -18.80 -7.86
C GLY A 185 -12.21 -18.54 -9.03
N ALA A 186 -12.21 -17.32 -9.58
CA ALA A 186 -11.25 -16.83 -10.58
C ALA A 186 -10.61 -15.51 -10.10
N TYR A 187 -9.56 -15.04 -10.78
CA TYR A 187 -8.95 -13.75 -10.49
C TYR A 187 -9.49 -12.69 -11.45
N HIS A 188 -9.79 -11.51 -10.93
CA HIS A 188 -10.35 -10.39 -11.68
C HIS A 188 -9.54 -9.11 -11.41
N ILE A 189 -9.53 -8.20 -12.38
CA ILE A 189 -8.97 -6.86 -12.17
C ILE A 189 -9.84 -6.15 -11.13
N SER A 190 -9.26 -5.88 -9.97
CA SER A 190 -9.95 -5.21 -8.85
C SER A 190 -9.58 -3.73 -8.71
N GLY A 191 -8.52 -3.30 -9.40
CA GLY A 191 -8.06 -1.92 -9.38
C GLY A 191 -6.76 -1.74 -10.13
N SER A 192 -6.32 -0.49 -10.18
CA SER A 192 -5.01 -0.07 -10.68
C SER A 192 -4.48 1.06 -9.82
N ALA A 193 -3.22 1.42 -10.00
CA ALA A 193 -2.66 2.61 -9.37
C ALA A 193 -3.58 3.83 -9.61
N PRO A 194 -3.97 4.58 -8.55
CA PRO A 194 -4.80 5.77 -8.67
C PRO A 194 -4.16 6.80 -9.60
N ALA A 195 -4.95 7.49 -10.44
CA ALA A 195 -4.46 8.45 -11.42
C ALA A 195 -3.61 9.60 -10.83
N ASP A 196 -3.81 9.91 -9.54
CA ASP A 196 -3.06 10.89 -8.75
C ASP A 196 -1.79 10.33 -8.09
N VAL A 197 -1.64 9.00 -8.05
CA VAL A 197 -0.49 8.25 -7.51
C VAL A 197 0.36 7.65 -8.64
N ILE A 198 -0.05 7.85 -9.90
CA ILE A 198 0.79 7.63 -11.08
C ILE A 198 1.98 8.60 -11.00
N SER A 199 2.97 8.27 -10.17
CA SER A 199 4.29 8.86 -10.21
C SER A 199 5.02 8.23 -11.38
N LEU A 200 4.52 8.51 -12.59
CA LEU A 200 5.29 8.36 -13.80
C LEU A 200 5.97 9.69 -14.00
N SER A 201 7.29 9.68 -13.86
CA SER A 201 8.15 10.84 -14.15
C SER A 201 8.02 11.35 -15.59
N ASP A 202 7.42 10.56 -16.47
CA ASP A 202 7.28 10.81 -17.90
C ASP A 202 5.79 10.86 -18.35
N GLU A 203 5.35 12.04 -18.81
CA GLU A 203 3.98 12.28 -19.32
C GLU A 203 3.61 11.37 -20.51
N SER A 204 4.59 10.92 -21.29
CA SER A 204 4.33 10.05 -22.44
C SER A 204 3.82 8.69 -21.99
N TYR A 205 4.37 8.15 -20.89
CA TYR A 205 3.91 6.91 -20.29
C TYR A 205 2.54 7.06 -19.61
N GLN A 206 2.25 8.21 -19.01
CA GLN A 206 0.90 8.49 -18.48
C GLN A 206 -0.17 8.41 -19.58
N LYS A 207 0.06 9.11 -20.69
CA LYS A 207 -0.86 9.12 -21.84
C LYS A 207 -0.96 7.75 -22.50
N ALA A 208 0.16 7.05 -22.64
CA ALA A 208 0.22 5.71 -23.20
C ALA A 208 -0.58 4.70 -22.39
N LEU A 209 -0.41 4.68 -21.05
CA LEU A 209 -1.14 3.77 -20.17
C LEU A 209 -2.64 4.08 -20.16
N GLN A 210 -3.03 5.35 -20.11
CA GLN A 210 -4.44 5.72 -20.22
C GLN A 210 -5.04 5.26 -21.55
N THR A 211 -4.34 5.52 -22.66
CA THR A 211 -4.80 5.10 -24.00
C THR A 211 -4.96 3.58 -24.07
N ALA A 212 -4.01 2.82 -23.55
CA ALA A 212 -4.05 1.37 -23.57
C ALA A 212 -5.14 0.81 -22.63
N LEU A 213 -5.40 1.45 -21.50
CA LEU A 213 -6.50 1.08 -20.59
C LEU A 213 -7.88 1.35 -21.21
N ASP A 214 -8.03 2.39 -22.02
CA ASP A 214 -9.28 2.69 -22.72
C ASP A 214 -9.60 1.69 -23.84
N GLU A 215 -8.63 0.85 -24.24
CA GLU A 215 -8.77 -0.17 -25.28
C GLU A 215 -9.27 -1.54 -24.76
N ILE A 216 -9.26 -1.77 -23.44
CA ILE A 216 -9.61 -3.05 -22.78
C ILE A 216 -10.98 -3.02 -22.09
#